data_AF-A0A1F2TZF2-F1
#
_entry.id   AF-A0A1F2TZF2-F1
#
_cell.length_a   1.000
_cell.length_b   1.000
_cell.length_c   1.000
_cell.angle_alpha   90.00
_cell.angle_beta   90.00
_cell.angle_gamma   90.00
#
_symmetry.space_group_name_H-M   'P 1'
#
loop_
_entity.id
_entity.type
_entity.pdbx_description
1 polymer ?
#
loop_
_entity_poly.entity_id
_entity_poly.type
_entity_poly.pdbx_seq_one_letter_code
_entity_poly.pdbx_strand_id
1 'polypeptide(L)'
;MRIQVDAYSGYKAEEKPRQFVLGEHTYQIREVLDQWYGPDSVYFKVLASDQNFYILRYCPASDEWSLESFRQASAKLSSTFSHAHRRT
;
A
#
# COMPACT_ATOMS: atom_id res chain seq x y z
N MET A 1 -7.74 1.92 -10.76
CA MET A 1 -8.45 0.62 -10.53
C MET A 1 -9.22 0.73 -9.22
N ARG A 2 -10.53 0.46 -9.17
CA ARG A 2 -11.32 0.56 -7.93
C ARG A 2 -10.90 -0.52 -6.93
N ILE A 3 -10.76 -0.15 -5.66
CA ILE A 3 -10.40 -1.07 -4.57
C ILE A 3 -11.31 -0.83 -3.36
N GLN A 4 -11.45 -1.84 -2.50
CA GLN A 4 -12.09 -1.66 -1.20
C GLN A 4 -11.03 -1.27 -0.18
N VAL A 5 -11.30 -0.22 0.59
CA VAL A 5 -10.40 0.27 1.65
C VAL A 5 -11.20 0.34 2.93
N ASP A 6 -10.68 -0.29 3.98
CA ASP A 6 -11.20 -0.11 5.33
C ASP A 6 -10.54 1.16 5.91
N ALA A 7 -11.27 2.26 5.83
CA ALA A 7 -10.93 3.52 6.47
C ALA A 7 -11.75 3.66 7.75
N TYR A 8 -11.10 3.97 8.87
CA TYR A 8 -11.79 4.13 10.13
C TYR A 8 -12.35 5.56 10.26
N SER A 9 -13.67 5.71 10.16
CA SER A 9 -14.36 7.01 10.32
C SER A 9 -14.64 7.39 11.79
N GLY A 10 -13.79 6.98 12.73
CA GLY A 10 -14.05 7.17 14.17
C GLY A 10 -13.58 8.52 14.72
N TYR A 11 -14.55 9.38 14.98
CA TYR A 11 -14.65 10.47 15.99
C TYR A 11 -13.53 11.51 16.17
N LYS A 12 -12.37 11.40 15.52
CA LYS A 12 -11.34 12.46 15.50
C LYS A 12 -10.64 12.52 14.14
N ALA A 13 -11.25 13.28 13.23
CA ALA A 13 -10.64 14.11 12.18
C ALA A 13 -9.51 13.59 11.25
N GLU A 14 -9.11 12.33 11.30
CA GLU A 14 -8.07 11.79 10.42
C GLU A 14 -8.48 10.40 9.90
N GLU A 15 -9.25 10.38 8.82
CA GLU A 15 -9.56 9.14 8.09
C GLU A 15 -8.27 8.58 7.48
N LYS A 16 -7.61 7.69 8.21
CA LYS A 16 -6.41 7.01 7.77
C LYS A 16 -6.77 5.60 7.27
N PRO A 17 -6.38 5.22 6.05
CA PRO A 17 -6.64 3.89 5.52
C PRO A 17 -5.85 2.86 6.34
N ARG A 18 -6.51 1.77 6.77
CA ARG A 18 -5.90 0.71 7.60
C ARG A 18 -5.52 -0.53 6.82
N GLN A 19 -6.35 -0.88 5.84
CA GLN A 19 -6.12 -2.01 4.96
C GLN A 19 -6.91 -1.81 3.67
N PHE A 20 -6.47 -2.47 2.61
CA PHE A 20 -7.17 -2.48 1.34
C PHE A 20 -7.21 -3.88 0.74
N VAL A 21 -8.23 -4.12 -0.07
CA VAL A 21 -8.42 -5.38 -0.79
C VAL A 21 -8.11 -5.16 -2.27
N LEU A 22 -7.19 -5.97 -2.80
CA LEU A 22 -6.78 -5.95 -4.19
C LEU A 22 -7.00 -7.36 -4.78
N GLY A 23 -8.04 -7.50 -5.60
CA GLY A 23 -8.49 -8.82 -6.06
C GLY A 23 -8.97 -9.66 -4.89
N GLU A 24 -8.32 -10.81 -4.66
CA GLU A 24 -8.63 -11.73 -3.55
C GLU A 24 -7.70 -11.55 -2.34
N HIS A 25 -6.76 -10.60 -2.39
CA HIS A 25 -5.75 -10.40 -1.36
C HIS A 25 -6.02 -9.13 -0.54
N THR A 26 -5.97 -9.27 0.79
CA THR A 26 -6.05 -8.14 1.72
C THR A 26 -4.65 -7.72 2.13
N TYR A 27 -4.34 -6.43 1.95
CA TYR A 27 -3.08 -5.81 2.30
C TYR A 27 -3.28 -4.89 3.49
N GLN A 28 -2.60 -5.19 4.59
CA GLN A 28 -2.61 -4.33 5.77
C GLN A 28 -1.64 -3.18 5.57
N ILE A 29 -2.09 -1.95 5.80
CA ILE A 29 -1.24 -0.77 5.75
C ILE A 29 -0.44 -0.71 7.05
N ARG A 30 0.88 -0.83 6.93
CA ARG A 30 1.81 -0.70 8.05
C ARG A 30 2.06 0.75 8.40
N GLU A 31 2.23 1.58 7.39
CA GLU A 31 2.57 2.99 7.58
C GLU A 31 2.01 3.84 6.43
N VAL A 32 1.48 5.02 6.77
CA VAL A 32 1.16 6.07 5.79
C VAL A 32 2.38 6.98 5.70
N LEU A 33 3.07 6.92 4.57
CA LEU A 33 4.33 7.64 4.35
C LEU A 33 4.11 9.09 3.95
N ASP A 34 3.05 9.33 3.18
CA ASP A 34 2.74 10.65 2.64
C ASP A 34 1.25 10.77 2.33
N GLN A 35 0.73 11.99 2.43
CA GLN A 35 -0.64 12.33 2.12
C GLN A 35 -0.66 13.70 1.43
N TRP A 36 -1.30 13.76 0.27
CA TRP A 36 -1.43 15.00 -0.49
C TRP A 36 -2.82 15.16 -1.10
N TYR A 37 -3.22 16.42 -1.28
CA TYR A 37 -4.53 16.79 -1.81
C TYR A 37 -4.38 17.18 -3.29
N GLY A 38 -5.16 16.54 -4.14
CA GLY A 38 -5.45 17.02 -5.49
C GLY A 38 -6.72 17.87 -5.51
N PRO A 39 -7.15 18.34 -6.70
CA PRO A 39 -8.31 19.22 -6.86
C PRO A 39 -9.60 18.65 -6.24
N ASP A 40 -9.88 17.36 -6.48
CA ASP A 40 -11.11 16.67 -6.05
C ASP A 40 -10.82 15.31 -5.41
N SER A 41 -9.57 15.07 -4.99
CA SER A 41 -9.16 13.75 -4.52
C SER A 41 -8.02 13.86 -3.52
N VAL A 42 -7.99 12.93 -2.57
CA VAL A 42 -6.91 12.80 -1.59
C VAL A 42 -6.07 11.59 -1.98
N TYR A 43 -4.76 11.75 -1.97
CA TYR A 43 -3.84 10.68 -2.29
C TYR A 43 -3.05 10.30 -1.04
N PHE A 44 -2.82 9.00 -0.89
CA PHE A 44 -2.09 8.41 0.23
C PHE A 44 -1.02 7.49 -0.31
N LYS A 45 0.24 7.76 0.05
CA LYS A 45 1.33 6.81 -0.15
C LYS A 45 1.46 5.95 1.09
N VAL A 46 1.28 4.64 0.93
CA VAL A 46 1.25 3.69 2.03
C VAL A 46 2.27 2.58 1.83
N LEU A 47 2.86 2.10 2.92
CA LEU A 47 3.64 0.87 2.99
C LEU A 47 2.72 -0.26 3.46
N ALA A 48 2.59 -1.30 2.64
CA ALA A 48 1.79 -2.47 2.98
C ALA A 48 2.60 -3.58 3.67
N SER A 49 1.90 -4.60 4.16
CA SER A 49 2.46 -5.75 4.88
C SER A 49 3.42 -6.61 4.05
N ASP A 50 3.30 -6.56 2.73
CA ASP A 50 4.16 -7.21 1.74
C ASP A 50 5.45 -6.43 1.45
N GLN A 51 5.70 -5.37 2.23
CA GLN A 51 6.85 -4.47 2.11
C GLN A 51 6.83 -3.61 0.83
N ASN A 52 5.71 -3.56 0.11
CA ASN A 52 5.57 -2.75 -1.10
C ASN A 52 4.88 -1.42 -0.82
N PHE A 53 5.10 -0.45 -1.72
CA PHE A 53 4.51 0.87 -1.64
C PHE A 53 3.32 0.99 -2.59
N TYR A 54 2.24 1.61 -2.12
CA TYR A 54 1.02 1.82 -2.87
C TYR A 54 0.60 3.29 -2.82
N ILE A 55 0.06 3.80 -3.92
CA ILE A 55 -0.57 5.12 -4.00
C ILE A 55 -2.08 4.89 -4.14
N LEU A 56 -2.79 5.16 -3.05
CA LEU A 56 -4.24 5.10 -2.97
C LEU A 56 -4.80 6.49 -3.25
N ARG A 57 -5.89 6.55 -4.01
CA ARG A 57 -6.66 7.76 -4.27
C ARG A 57 -8.05 7.59 -3.67
N TYR A 58 -8.46 8.56 -2.88
CA TYR A 58 -9.80 8.71 -2.36
C TYR A 58 -10.51 9.88 -3.05
N CYS A 59 -11.73 9.64 -3.52
CA CYS A 59 -12.61 10.67 -4.07
C CYS A 59 -13.74 10.95 -3.08
N PRO A 60 -13.69 12.05 -2.29
CA PRO A 60 -14.71 12.36 -1.31
C PRO A 60 -16.10 12.60 -1.93
N ALA A 61 -16.15 13.06 -3.19
CA ALA A 61 -17.42 13.33 -3.87
C ALA A 61 -18.23 12.07 -4.19
N SER A 62 -17.57 10.93 -4.38
CA SER A 62 -18.21 9.65 -4.72
C SER A 62 -18.03 8.60 -3.63
N ASP A 63 -17.30 8.94 -2.55
CA ASP A 63 -16.85 8.02 -1.51
C ASP A 63 -16.11 6.79 -2.07
N GLU A 64 -15.28 7.00 -3.09
CA GLU A 64 -14.63 5.92 -3.83
C GLU A 64 -13.12 5.89 -3.61
N TRP A 65 -12.61 4.66 -3.47
CA TRP A 65 -11.17 4.40 -3.42
C TRP A 65 -10.67 3.73 -4.70
N SER A 66 -9.50 4.16 -5.15
CA SER A 66 -8.81 3.60 -6.31
C SER A 66 -7.31 3.46 -6.07
N LEU A 67 -6.72 2.40 -6.63
CA LEU A 67 -5.27 2.27 -6.74
C LEU A 67 -4.79 3.00 -8.01
N GLU A 68 -3.88 3.95 -7.81
CA GLU A 68 -3.27 4.73 -8.91
C GLU A 68 -1.93 4.15 -9.33
N SER A 69 -1.10 3.73 -8.36
CA SER A 69 0.23 3.20 -8.63
C SER A 69 0.69 2.29 -7.51
N PHE A 70 1.55 1.33 -7.83
CA PHE A 70 2.29 0.56 -6.83
C PHE A 70 3.75 0.47 -7.25
N ARG A 71 4.63 0.40 -6.26
CA ARG A 71 6.06 0.17 -6.44
C ARG A 71 6.46 -0.98 -5.53
N GLN A 72 6.94 -2.05 -6.14
CA GLN A 72 7.61 -3.08 -5.37
C GLN A 72 8.85 -2.46 -4.72
N ALA A 73 8.97 -2.57 -3.40
CA ALA A 73 10.27 -2.37 -2.80
C ALA A 73 11.12 -3.52 -3.36
N SER A 74 12.19 -3.19 -4.09
CA SER A 74 13.11 -4.22 -4.56
C SER A 74 13.55 -5.03 -3.33
N ALA A 75 12.95 -6.21 -3.17
CA ALA A 75 13.50 -7.22 -2.31
C ALA A 75 14.85 -7.50 -2.93
N LYS A 76 15.92 -7.02 -2.28
CA LYS A 76 17.25 -7.57 -2.52
C LYS A 76 17.04 -9.07 -2.45
N LEU A 77 17.15 -9.72 -3.60
CA LEU A 77 17.40 -11.15 -3.67
C LEU A 77 18.64 -11.35 -2.80
N SER A 78 18.43 -11.72 -1.53
CA SER A 78 19.40 -12.47 -0.76
C SER A 78 19.48 -13.81 -1.46
N SER A 79 20.19 -13.82 -2.60
CA SER A 79 20.70 -15.02 -3.23
C SER A 79 21.75 -15.56 -2.27
N THR A 80 21.28 -16.28 -1.26
CA THR A 80 22.10 -17.16 -0.45
C THR A 80 22.58 -18.27 -1.38
N PHE A 81 23.68 -18.05 -2.08
CA PHE A 81 24.48 -19.16 -2.58
C PHE A 81 25.41 -19.59 -1.44
N SER A 82 24.84 -20.36 -0.51
CA SER A 82 25.64 -21.23 0.34
C SER A 82 25.67 -22.62 -0.27
N HIS A 83 26.88 -23.15 -0.35
CA HIS A 83 27.28 -24.55 -0.48
C HIS A 83 27.51 -25.15 -1.88
N ALA A 84 28.79 -25.35 -2.20
CA ALA A 84 29.30 -26.67 -2.58
C ALA A 84 30.83 -26.77 -2.39
N HIS A 85 31.23 -27.64 -1.45
CA HIS A 85 32.54 -28.29 -1.42
C HIS A 85 32.93 -28.87 -2.80
N ARG A 86 34.20 -28.72 -3.22
CA ARG A 86 35.15 -29.83 -3.50
C ARG A 86 36.41 -29.38 -4.26
N ARG A 87 37.55 -29.88 -3.75
CA ARG A 87 38.78 -30.36 -4.43
C ARG A 87 39.56 -29.30 -5.23
N THR A 88 40.87 -29.19 -5.14
CA THR A 88 41.95 -30.18 -4.92
C THR A 88 43.03 -29.66 -3.99
#